data_AF-A0A067C6N9-F1
#
_entry.id   AF-A0A067C6N9-F1
#
_cell.length_a   1.000
_cell.length_b   1.000
_cell.length_c   1.000
_cell.angle_alpha   90.00
_cell.angle_beta   90.00
_cell.angle_gamma   90.00
#
_symmetry.space_group_name_H-M   'P 1'
#
loop_
_entity.id
_entity.type
_entity.pdbx_description
1 polymer ?
#
loop_
_entity_poly.entity_id
_entity_poly.type
_entity_poly.pdbx_seq_one_letter_code
_entity_poly.pdbx_strand_id
1 'polypeptide(L)'
;MDVTTNCCFNGCTNLAMPDCTKCTFHRSRVCCSFENCFNQVYARGLCVRHGGKKQCLADNCETNARTGGYCSRHAIVGLKKQCIEEGCVNLAHANQRCVRHGGGRKCKFGGCTSLARIAGYCQRHSKQILNNAPAIDPDLLVLLQAEDWFDSDSSSNTSSLEALDHAILDCVLQNTTDDSSSVSWGRDESLVCSQ
;
A
#
# COMPACT_ATOMS: atom_id res chain seq x y z
N MET A 1 -18.04 21.69 31.70
CA MET A 1 -17.15 22.30 30.70
C MET A 1 -16.60 21.15 29.89
N ASP A 2 -17.12 20.93 28.67
CA ASP A 2 -16.55 19.94 27.76
C ASP A 2 -15.18 20.43 27.31
N VAL A 3 -14.14 19.71 27.72
CA VAL A 3 -12.78 20.01 27.28
C VAL A 3 -12.64 19.41 25.88
N THR A 4 -12.83 20.22 24.84
CA THR A 4 -12.65 19.79 23.46
C THR A 4 -11.16 19.57 23.19
N THR A 5 -10.68 18.35 23.47
CA THR A 5 -9.30 17.97 23.19
C THR A 5 -9.10 17.67 21.71
N ASN A 6 -7.97 18.10 21.14
CA ASN A 6 -7.61 17.74 19.76
C ASN A 6 -7.34 16.25 19.63
N CYS A 7 -7.52 15.74 18.41
CA CYS A 7 -7.17 14.38 18.06
C CYS A 7 -5.71 14.08 18.39
N CYS A 8 -5.47 12.90 18.96
CA CYS A 8 -4.16 12.46 19.40
C CYS A 8 -3.14 12.25 18.28
N PHE A 9 -3.49 12.35 17.00
CA PHE A 9 -2.53 12.18 15.91
C PHE A 9 -1.66 13.41 15.74
N ASN A 10 -0.35 13.21 15.57
CA ASN A 10 0.61 14.29 15.45
C ASN A 10 0.26 15.22 14.27
N GLY A 11 0.09 16.52 14.56
CA GLY A 11 -0.28 17.54 13.57
C GLY A 11 -1.76 17.55 13.17
N CYS A 12 -2.63 16.76 13.80
CA CYS A 12 -4.06 16.81 13.56
C CYS A 12 -4.71 17.96 14.33
N THR A 13 -5.41 18.84 13.61
CA THR A 13 -6.17 19.97 14.21
C THR A 13 -7.64 19.64 14.43
N ASN A 14 -8.11 18.48 13.99
CA ASN A 14 -9.50 18.08 14.18
C ASN A 14 -9.74 17.73 15.65
N LEU A 15 -10.93 18.10 16.16
CA LEU A 15 -11.36 17.75 17.49
C LEU A 15 -11.56 16.24 17.63
N ALA A 16 -11.20 15.71 18.80
CA ALA A 16 -11.49 14.34 19.15
C ALA A 16 -13.01 14.15 19.36
N MET A 17 -13.50 12.93 19.14
CA MET A 17 -14.89 12.58 19.42
C MET A 17 -15.15 12.60 20.94
N PRO A 18 -16.41 12.77 21.40
CA PRO A 18 -16.72 12.92 22.83
C PRO A 18 -16.27 11.74 23.72
N ASP A 19 -16.12 10.55 23.13
CA ASP A 19 -15.79 9.29 23.78
C ASP A 19 -14.38 8.76 23.45
N CYS A 20 -13.66 9.41 22.53
CA CYS A 20 -12.41 8.90 21.98
C CYS A 20 -11.34 9.99 21.90
N THR A 21 -10.07 9.59 21.94
CA THR A 21 -8.92 10.49 21.71
C THR A 21 -8.68 10.79 20.22
N LYS A 22 -9.56 10.35 19.32
CA LYS A 22 -9.42 10.43 17.86
C LYS A 22 -10.58 11.20 17.24
N CYS A 23 -10.33 11.89 16.13
CA CYS A 23 -11.38 12.50 15.31
C CYS A 23 -12.03 11.46 14.38
N THR A 24 -13.16 11.82 13.77
CA THR A 24 -13.86 10.99 12.78
C THR A 24 -12.96 10.48 11.65
N PHE A 25 -12.09 11.35 11.11
CA PHE A 25 -11.15 10.99 10.04
C PHE A 25 -10.10 9.95 10.48
N HIS A 26 -9.72 9.97 11.75
CA HIS A 26 -8.74 9.05 12.31
C HIS A 26 -9.35 7.86 13.07
N ARG A 27 -10.68 7.67 13.03
CA ARG A 27 -11.38 6.63 13.82
C ARG A 27 -10.81 5.22 13.63
N SER A 28 -10.46 4.86 12.39
CA SER A 28 -9.90 3.56 12.01
C SER A 28 -8.38 3.53 11.95
N ARG A 29 -7.71 4.65 12.27
CA ARG A 29 -6.25 4.73 12.25
C ARG A 29 -5.70 4.38 13.63
N VAL A 30 -4.54 3.71 13.63
CA VAL A 30 -3.86 3.29 14.85
C VAL A 30 -2.60 4.13 15.04
N CYS A 31 -2.36 4.59 16.27
CA CYS A 31 -1.14 5.26 16.66
C CYS A 31 -0.03 4.24 16.90
N CYS A 32 1.22 4.66 16.67
CA CYS A 32 2.41 3.87 16.97
C CYS A 32 2.37 3.37 18.42
N SER A 33 2.68 2.09 18.63
CA SER A 33 2.75 1.47 19.95
C SER A 33 3.96 1.91 20.80
N PHE A 34 4.83 2.76 20.24
CA PHE A 34 5.97 3.31 20.96
C PHE A 34 5.47 4.39 21.91
N GLU A 35 6.03 4.44 23.12
CA GLU A 35 5.59 5.36 24.17
C GLU A 35 5.54 6.81 23.70
N ASN A 36 4.43 7.49 24.01
CA ASN A 36 4.18 8.88 23.63
C ASN A 36 4.34 9.17 22.13
N CYS A 37 4.12 8.17 21.26
CA CYS A 37 4.17 8.36 19.82
C CYS A 37 2.79 8.48 19.19
N PHE A 38 2.52 9.67 18.68
CA PHE A 38 1.26 10.04 18.04
C PHE A 38 1.28 9.90 16.50
N ASN A 39 2.32 9.27 15.95
CA ASN A 39 2.39 8.99 14.52
C ASN A 39 1.55 7.77 14.16
N GLN A 40 1.01 7.73 12.94
CA GLN A 40 0.28 6.57 12.45
C GLN A 40 1.18 5.34 12.28
N VAL A 41 0.65 4.17 12.63
CA VAL A 41 1.28 2.87 12.35
C VAL A 41 1.48 2.72 10.84
N TYR A 42 2.67 2.26 10.47
CA TYR A 42 2.97 1.81 9.12
C TYR A 42 2.87 0.30 9.02
N ALA A 43 3.56 -0.43 9.90
CA ALA A 43 3.49 -1.90 10.01
C ALA A 43 3.93 -2.35 11.41
N ARG A 44 3.50 -3.55 11.82
CA ARG A 44 3.91 -4.19 13.10
C ARG A 44 3.62 -3.32 14.34
N GLY A 45 2.54 -2.53 14.30
CA GLY A 45 2.20 -1.59 15.38
C GLY A 45 3.11 -0.35 15.46
N LEU A 46 4.09 -0.19 14.57
CA LEU A 46 5.10 0.86 14.65
C LEU A 46 5.01 1.83 13.46
N CYS A 47 5.30 3.10 13.71
CA CYS A 47 5.47 4.10 12.66
C CYS A 47 6.83 3.93 11.96
N VAL A 48 7.05 4.64 10.86
CA VAL A 48 8.31 4.58 10.09
C VAL A 48 9.54 4.91 10.96
N ARG A 49 9.43 5.89 11.87
CA ARG A 49 10.54 6.31 12.75
C ARG A 49 10.87 5.29 13.83
N HIS A 50 9.89 4.51 14.27
CA HIS A 50 10.05 3.52 15.34
C HIS A 50 10.16 2.09 14.81
N GLY A 51 10.64 1.90 13.57
CA GLY A 51 10.93 0.57 13.04
C GLY A 51 9.79 -0.11 12.28
N GLY A 52 8.69 0.58 11.98
CA GLY A 52 7.66 0.05 11.10
C GLY A 52 8.18 -0.27 9.68
N LYS A 53 9.27 0.39 9.26
CA LYS A 53 9.92 0.16 7.97
C LYS A 53 11.30 -0.48 8.17
N LYS A 54 11.62 -1.49 7.34
CA LYS A 54 12.94 -2.14 7.35
C LYS A 54 14.05 -1.13 7.04
N GLN A 55 15.16 -1.24 7.75
CA GLN A 55 16.40 -0.50 7.48
C GLN A 55 17.13 -1.08 6.27
N CYS A 56 17.99 -0.26 5.68
CA CYS A 56 18.90 -0.68 4.63
C CYS A 56 19.87 -1.74 5.17
N LEU A 57 20.06 -2.83 4.42
CA LEU A 57 20.97 -3.91 4.78
C LEU A 57 22.46 -3.60 4.57
N ALA A 58 22.79 -2.47 3.92
CA ALA A 58 24.17 -2.04 3.76
C ALA A 58 24.79 -1.60 5.10
N ASP A 59 26.06 -1.95 5.30
CA ASP A 59 26.80 -1.65 6.52
C ASP A 59 26.76 -0.16 6.86
N ASN A 60 26.52 0.14 8.15
CA ASN A 60 26.44 1.49 8.69
C ASN A 60 25.41 2.41 8.00
N CYS A 61 24.32 1.84 7.46
CA CYS A 61 23.27 2.62 6.79
C CYS A 61 21.94 2.65 7.58
N GLU A 62 21.69 3.76 8.26
CA GLU A 62 20.44 3.99 9.03
C GLU A 62 19.27 4.51 8.18
N THR A 63 19.34 4.35 6.87
CA THR A 63 18.26 4.80 5.99
C THR A 63 17.28 3.68 5.71
N ASN A 64 16.00 4.03 5.55
CA ASN A 64 14.97 3.04 5.26
C ASN A 64 15.18 2.34 3.91
N ALA A 65 15.04 1.01 3.90
CA ALA A 65 15.01 0.22 2.68
C ALA A 65 13.84 0.62 1.77
N ARG A 66 14.03 0.46 0.47
CA ARG A 66 13.00 0.67 -0.56
C ARG A 66 12.73 -0.61 -1.32
N THR A 67 13.77 -1.20 -1.91
CA THR A 67 13.65 -2.38 -2.78
C THR A 67 14.79 -3.34 -2.46
N GLY A 68 14.50 -4.64 -2.39
CA GLY A 68 15.52 -5.68 -2.17
C GLY A 68 16.27 -5.56 -0.85
N GLY A 69 15.69 -4.92 0.18
CA GLY A 69 16.35 -4.70 1.47
C GLY A 69 17.31 -3.51 1.52
N TYR A 70 17.44 -2.72 0.46
CA TYR A 70 18.38 -1.60 0.42
C TYR A 70 17.69 -0.26 0.16
N CYS A 71 18.31 0.85 0.58
CA CYS A 71 17.83 2.20 0.30
C CYS A 71 18.10 2.60 -1.16
N SER A 72 17.65 3.77 -1.61
CA SER A 72 17.88 4.21 -2.99
C SER A 72 19.35 4.36 -3.39
N ARG A 73 20.26 4.56 -2.42
CA ARG A 73 21.71 4.66 -2.66
C ARG A 73 22.40 3.30 -2.74
N HIS A 74 21.91 2.33 -1.98
CA HIS A 74 22.54 1.01 -1.84
C HIS A 74 21.78 -0.11 -2.56
N ALA A 75 20.57 0.17 -3.05
CA ALA A 75 19.85 -0.77 -3.87
C ALA A 75 20.72 -1.08 -5.08
N ILE A 76 20.99 -2.36 -5.27
CA ILE A 76 21.72 -2.85 -6.44
C ILE A 76 20.95 -2.34 -7.66
N VAL A 77 21.52 -1.33 -8.31
CA VAL A 77 21.02 -0.78 -9.57
C VAL A 77 21.42 -1.79 -10.64
N GLY A 78 20.91 -3.01 -10.54
CA GLY A 78 21.17 -4.07 -11.49
C GLY A 78 20.67 -3.64 -12.86
N LEU A 79 21.61 -3.39 -13.77
CA LEU A 79 21.44 -3.35 -15.23
C LEU A 79 20.39 -2.35 -15.76
N LYS A 80 20.48 -1.07 -15.41
CA LYS A 80 19.96 -0.07 -16.37
C LYS A 80 20.88 -0.08 -17.58
N LYS A 81 20.50 -0.84 -18.60
CA LYS A 81 21.23 -0.94 -19.87
C LYS A 81 21.40 0.45 -20.46
N GLN A 82 22.57 0.75 -20.98
CA GLN A 82 22.76 1.96 -21.79
C GLN A 82 21.96 1.84 -23.09
N CYS A 83 21.71 2.99 -23.72
CA CYS A 83 21.11 3.03 -25.04
C CYS A 83 21.98 2.25 -26.04
N ILE A 84 21.37 1.39 -26.85
CA ILE A 84 22.02 0.62 -27.91
C ILE A 84 22.62 1.46 -29.06
N GLU A 85 22.49 2.78 -28.99
CA GLU A 85 23.03 3.66 -30.03
C GLU A 85 24.49 3.95 -29.72
N GLU A 86 25.36 3.73 -30.71
CA GLU A 86 26.80 3.92 -30.59
C GLU A 86 27.14 5.31 -30.03
N GLY A 87 28.00 5.35 -29.01
CA GLY A 87 28.41 6.58 -28.32
C GLY A 87 27.34 7.21 -27.40
N CYS A 88 26.18 6.59 -27.20
CA CYS A 88 25.15 7.13 -26.30
C CYS A 88 25.34 6.67 -24.85
N VAL A 89 25.71 7.59 -23.96
CA VAL A 89 25.85 7.32 -22.52
C VAL A 89 24.52 7.33 -21.74
N ASN A 90 23.41 7.65 -22.40
CA ASN A 90 22.10 7.72 -21.75
C ASN A 90 21.56 6.31 -21.47
N LEU A 91 20.81 6.19 -20.38
CA LEU A 91 20.16 4.94 -20.00
C LEU A 91 18.97 4.62 -20.92
N ALA A 92 18.86 3.35 -21.29
CA ALA A 92 17.71 2.84 -22.00
C ALA A 92 16.45 2.90 -21.13
N HIS A 93 15.34 3.33 -21.73
CA HIS A 93 14.05 3.42 -21.07
C HIS A 93 13.09 2.33 -21.58
N ALA A 94 13.04 2.14 -22.90
CA ALA A 94 12.29 1.08 -23.58
C ALA A 94 13.00 0.71 -24.88
N ASN A 95 12.76 -0.49 -25.40
CA ASN A 95 13.35 -0.97 -26.67
C ASN A 95 14.89 -0.84 -26.72
N GLN A 96 15.56 -0.98 -25.57
CA GLN A 96 17.01 -0.80 -25.43
C GLN A 96 17.53 0.58 -25.84
N ARG A 97 16.65 1.58 -25.94
CA ARG A 97 16.96 2.94 -26.40
C ARG A 97 16.62 3.96 -25.32
N CYS A 98 17.37 5.05 -25.27
CA CYS A 98 17.03 6.19 -24.42
C CYS A 98 15.84 6.96 -25.02
N VAL A 99 15.25 7.87 -24.25
CA VAL A 99 14.11 8.68 -24.69
C VAL A 99 14.39 9.41 -26.02
N ARG A 100 15.61 9.94 -26.19
CA ARG A 100 16.02 10.68 -27.40
C ARG A 100 16.19 9.78 -28.63
N HIS A 101 16.53 8.51 -28.42
CA HIS A 101 16.79 7.53 -29.48
C HIS A 101 15.65 6.52 -29.69
N GLY A 102 14.43 6.85 -29.21
CA GLY A 102 13.23 6.05 -29.47
C GLY A 102 12.72 5.21 -28.30
N GLY A 103 13.30 5.33 -27.11
CA GLY A 103 12.79 4.71 -25.87
C GLY A 103 11.59 5.44 -25.24
N GLY A 104 11.19 6.58 -25.80
CA GLY A 104 10.01 7.33 -25.41
C GLY A 104 8.81 6.98 -26.28
N ARG A 105 7.62 6.85 -25.67
CA ARG A 105 6.37 6.67 -26.39
C ARG A 105 5.88 8.02 -26.92
N LYS A 106 5.48 8.11 -28.18
CA LYS A 106 4.86 9.32 -28.75
C LYS A 106 3.42 9.49 -28.23
N CYS A 107 2.97 10.73 -28.15
CA CYS A 107 1.57 11.03 -27.86
C CYS A 107 0.67 10.44 -28.96
N LYS A 108 -0.43 9.78 -28.57
CA LYS A 108 -1.41 9.20 -29.50
C LYS A 108 -2.32 10.24 -30.19
N PHE A 109 -2.23 11.50 -29.79
CA PHE A 109 -3.02 12.58 -30.39
C PHE A 109 -2.47 12.90 -31.78
N GLY A 110 -3.35 13.01 -32.78
CA GLY A 110 -3.00 13.20 -34.18
C GLY A 110 -2.04 14.38 -34.38
N GLY A 111 -0.90 14.14 -35.06
CA GLY A 111 0.11 15.16 -35.33
C GLY A 111 0.95 15.61 -34.14
N CYS A 112 0.74 15.06 -32.94
CA CYS A 112 1.53 15.46 -31.77
C CYS A 112 2.90 14.78 -31.74
N THR A 113 3.98 15.58 -31.76
CA THR A 113 5.36 15.09 -31.65
C THR A 113 5.84 14.95 -30.19
N SER A 114 5.04 15.41 -29.23
CA SER A 114 5.39 15.32 -27.81
C SER A 114 5.34 13.88 -27.30
N LEU A 115 6.10 13.61 -26.23
CA LEU A 115 6.12 12.30 -25.60
C LEU A 115 4.90 12.08 -24.70
N ALA A 116 4.36 10.87 -24.75
CA ALA A 116 3.34 10.40 -23.84
C ALA A 116 3.89 10.28 -22.42
N ARG A 117 3.08 10.72 -21.45
CA ARG A 117 3.37 10.61 -20.01
C ARG A 117 2.34 9.73 -19.29
N ILE A 118 1.06 9.88 -19.63
CA ILE A 118 -0.06 9.20 -18.96
C ILE A 118 -0.99 8.67 -20.04
N ALA A 119 -1.41 7.39 -19.93
CA ALA A 119 -2.37 6.75 -20.81
C ALA A 119 -2.09 6.84 -22.34
N GLY A 120 -0.83 7.06 -22.74
CA GLY A 120 -0.46 7.26 -24.14
C GLY A 120 -0.57 8.71 -24.65
N TYR A 121 -0.84 9.68 -23.78
CA TYR A 121 -0.93 11.10 -24.12
C TYR A 121 0.11 11.94 -23.38
N CYS A 122 0.53 13.05 -23.99
CA CYS A 122 1.43 14.02 -23.34
C CYS A 122 0.69 14.78 -22.23
N GLN A 123 1.40 15.58 -21.42
CA GLN A 123 0.75 16.31 -20.30
C GLN A 123 -0.39 17.23 -20.76
N ARG A 124 -0.29 17.83 -21.95
CA ARG A 124 -1.34 18.69 -22.50
C ARG A 124 -2.56 17.87 -22.95
N HIS A 125 -2.33 16.84 -23.76
CA HIS A 125 -3.41 16.05 -24.34
C HIS A 125 -4.06 15.12 -23.31
N SER A 126 -3.34 14.62 -22.30
CA SER A 126 -3.94 13.84 -21.21
C SER A 126 -4.97 14.67 -20.43
N LYS A 127 -4.66 15.94 -20.10
CA LYS A 127 -5.63 16.84 -19.46
C LYS A 127 -6.84 17.11 -20.35
N GLN A 128 -6.64 17.32 -21.66
CA GLN A 128 -7.76 17.52 -22.58
C GLN A 128 -8.67 16.29 -22.67
N ILE A 129 -8.10 15.08 -22.71
CA ILE A 129 -8.90 13.85 -22.71
C ILE A 129 -9.64 13.64 -21.38
N LEU A 130 -9.01 13.95 -20.25
CA LEU A 130 -9.68 13.87 -18.94
C LEU A 130 -10.77 14.92 -18.78
N ASN A 131 -10.56 16.13 -19.28
CA ASN A 131 -11.56 17.20 -19.24
C ASN A 131 -12.70 16.96 -20.23
N ASN A 132 -12.42 16.29 -21.35
CA ASN A 132 -13.41 15.91 -22.35
C ASN A 132 -13.98 14.51 -22.07
N ALA A 133 -13.63 13.89 -20.94
CA ALA A 133 -14.32 12.68 -20.52
C ALA A 133 -15.81 13.03 -20.43
N PRO A 134 -16.70 12.24 -21.04
CA PRO A 134 -18.12 12.48 -20.86
C PRO A 134 -18.37 12.51 -19.35
N ALA A 135 -19.07 13.55 -18.88
CA ALA A 135 -19.57 13.55 -17.53
C ALA A 135 -20.23 12.17 -17.33
N ILE A 136 -19.80 11.45 -16.28
CA ILE A 136 -20.49 10.22 -15.90
C ILE A 136 -21.96 10.60 -15.84
N ASP A 137 -22.79 9.86 -16.58
CA ASP A 137 -24.23 10.07 -16.57
C ASP A 137 -24.68 10.16 -15.11
N PRO A 138 -25.32 11.27 -14.70
CA PRO A 138 -25.85 11.40 -13.34
C PRO A 138 -26.67 10.17 -12.92
N ASP A 139 -27.38 9.53 -13.85
CA ASP A 139 -28.14 8.31 -13.58
C ASP A 139 -27.24 7.10 -13.27
N LEU A 140 -26.05 7.01 -13.89
CA LEU A 140 -25.08 5.96 -13.59
C LEU A 140 -24.38 6.20 -12.24
N LEU A 141 -24.20 7.46 -11.84
CA LEU A 141 -23.68 7.82 -10.52
C LEU A 141 -24.71 7.52 -9.43
N VAL A 142 -26.01 7.71 -9.70
CA VAL A 142 -27.11 7.30 -8.82
C VAL A 142 -27.13 5.79 -8.65
N LEU A 143 -26.96 4.99 -9.71
CA LEU A 143 -26.93 3.52 -9.60
C LEU A 143 -25.73 3.00 -8.79
N LEU A 144 -24.55 3.64 -8.90
CA LEU A 144 -23.36 3.30 -8.11
C LEU A 144 -23.43 3.79 -6.65
N GLN A 145 -24.33 4.73 -6.35
CA GLN A 145 -24.65 5.19 -5.00
C GLN A 145 -25.88 4.49 -4.42
N ALA A 146 -26.68 3.82 -5.25
CA ALA A 146 -27.91 3.13 -4.87
C ALA A 146 -27.71 1.65 -4.52
N GLU A 147 -26.48 1.25 -4.19
CA GLU A 147 -26.27 0.03 -3.41
C GLU A 147 -26.07 0.45 -1.95
N ASP A 148 -27.22 0.54 -1.26
CA ASP A 148 -27.37 0.55 0.20
C ASP A 148 -26.75 -0.73 0.81
N TRP A 149 -25.42 -0.85 0.75
CA TRP A 149 -24.70 -1.83 1.55
C TRP A 149 -24.41 -1.23 2.94
N PHE A 150 -25.33 -1.56 3.87
CA PHE A 150 -25.42 -1.26 5.32
C PHE A 150 -26.08 0.08 5.68
N ASP A 151 -27.12 0.18 6.52
CA ASP A 151 -27.64 -0.69 7.60
C ASP A 151 -29.14 -0.40 7.83
N SER A 152 -29.99 -1.44 7.91
CA SER A 152 -31.30 -1.51 8.60
C SER A 152 -31.97 -2.83 8.17
N ASP A 153 -32.50 -3.70 9.00
CA ASP A 153 -32.76 -3.67 10.43
C ASP A 153 -32.92 -5.14 10.88
N SER A 154 -32.88 -5.35 12.19
CA SER A 154 -33.08 -6.64 12.82
C SER A 154 -34.39 -7.33 12.39
N SER A 155 -34.33 -8.67 12.36
CA SER A 155 -35.47 -9.61 12.49
C SER A 155 -36.16 -10.07 11.19
N SER A 156 -35.58 -11.07 10.52
CA SER A 156 -36.16 -12.42 10.39
C SER A 156 -35.43 -13.28 9.33
N ASN A 157 -34.91 -14.45 9.77
CA ASN A 157 -34.22 -15.54 9.05
C ASN A 157 -32.66 -15.57 9.02
N THR A 158 -32.00 -15.50 10.19
CA THR A 158 -30.56 -15.81 10.34
C THR A 158 -30.26 -17.26 10.72
N SER A 159 -31.26 -18.13 10.94
CA SER A 159 -31.01 -19.45 11.55
C SER A 159 -30.18 -20.41 10.69
N SER A 160 -30.18 -20.25 9.36
CA SER A 160 -29.50 -21.18 8.44
C SER A 160 -28.03 -20.83 8.22
N LEU A 161 -27.70 -19.54 8.24
CA LEU A 161 -26.32 -19.06 7.99
C LEU A 161 -25.47 -19.07 9.26
N GLU A 162 -26.06 -18.78 10.43
CA GLU A 162 -25.35 -18.93 11.71
C GLU A 162 -25.05 -20.40 12.02
N ALA A 163 -25.93 -21.33 11.63
CA ALA A 163 -25.68 -22.77 11.75
C ALA A 163 -24.51 -23.24 10.86
N LEU A 164 -24.35 -22.64 9.68
CA LEU A 164 -23.24 -22.96 8.78
C LEU A 164 -21.91 -22.38 9.31
N ASP A 165 -21.92 -21.15 9.81
CA ASP A 165 -20.73 -20.52 10.41
C ASP A 165 -20.26 -21.30 11.66
N HIS A 166 -21.19 -21.73 12.51
CA HIS A 166 -20.86 -22.59 13.65
C HIS A 166 -20.31 -23.96 13.23
N ALA A 167 -20.87 -24.58 12.18
CA ALA A 167 -20.37 -25.84 11.64
C ALA A 167 -18.96 -25.71 11.03
N ILE A 168 -18.67 -24.58 10.38
CA ILE A 168 -17.32 -24.27 9.86
C ILE A 168 -16.34 -24.09 11.02
N LEU A 169 -16.74 -23.39 12.09
CA LEU A 169 -15.89 -23.16 13.26
C LEU A 169 -15.57 -24.46 14.01
N ASP A 170 -16.56 -25.34 14.19
CA ASP A 170 -16.36 -26.65 14.82
C ASP A 170 -15.44 -27.55 13.98
N CYS A 171 -15.57 -27.51 12.65
CA CYS A 171 -14.70 -28.25 11.74
C CYS A 171 -13.24 -27.76 11.83
N VAL A 172 -13.01 -26.46 11.98
CA VAL A 172 -11.67 -25.89 12.19
C VAL A 172 -11.09 -26.30 13.55
N LEU A 173 -11.91 -26.35 14.61
CA LEU A 173 -11.48 -26.76 15.94
C LEU A 173 -11.19 -28.27 16.06
N GLN A 174 -11.96 -29.11 15.37
CA GLN A 174 -11.71 -30.56 15.31
C GLN A 174 -10.42 -30.88 14.53
N ASN A 175 -10.15 -30.16 13.45
CA ASN A 175 -8.89 -30.30 12.69
C ASN A 175 -7.64 -29.76 13.42
N THR A 176 -7.79 -29.13 14.59
CA THR A 176 -6.67 -28.67 15.42
C THR A 176 -6.50 -29.48 16.70
N THR A 177 -7.39 -30.44 16.98
CA THR A 177 -7.35 -31.26 18.20
C THR A 177 -6.98 -32.72 17.95
N ASP A 178 -6.94 -33.17 16.69
CA ASP A 178 -6.37 -34.46 16.29
C ASP A 178 -5.03 -34.29 15.55
N ASP A 179 -4.02 -33.75 16.23
CA ASP A 179 -2.64 -34.16 15.95
C ASP A 179 -1.77 -34.12 17.22
N SER A 180 -2.13 -35.02 18.15
CA SER A 180 -1.16 -35.54 19.12
C SER A 180 -0.34 -36.66 18.49
N SER A 181 0.36 -36.39 17.36
CA SER A 181 1.42 -37.27 16.84
C SER A 181 2.39 -36.55 15.91
N SER A 182 3.39 -35.90 16.54
CA SER A 182 4.69 -35.55 15.96
C SER A 182 4.71 -34.70 14.68
N VAL A 183 4.82 -33.38 14.87
CA VAL A 183 5.54 -32.52 13.93
C VAL A 183 6.69 -31.86 14.68
N SER A 184 7.86 -32.46 14.58
CA SER A 184 9.11 -31.91 15.10
C SER A 184 9.50 -30.66 14.31
N TRP A 185 9.22 -29.48 14.86
CA TRP A 185 9.90 -28.26 14.46
C TRP A 185 11.33 -28.31 15.00
N GLY A 186 12.21 -28.94 14.22
CA GLY A 186 13.64 -28.98 14.44
C GLY A 186 14.20 -27.56 14.54
N ARG A 187 14.71 -27.25 15.73
CA ARG A 187 15.48 -26.06 16.03
C ARG A 187 16.93 -26.44 15.72
N ASP A 188 17.48 -25.96 14.61
CA ASP A 188 18.90 -26.14 14.29
C ASP A 188 19.65 -24.85 14.59
N GLU A 189 20.08 -24.74 15.85
CA GLU A 189 21.21 -23.90 16.23
C GLU A 189 22.45 -24.81 16.35
N SER A 190 23.58 -24.29 15.86
CA SER A 190 24.97 -24.72 16.06
C SER A 190 25.56 -25.82 15.16
N LEU A 191 26.15 -25.37 14.04
CA LEU A 191 27.46 -25.88 13.60
C LEU A 191 28.52 -24.79 13.74
N VAL A 192 29.32 -24.97 14.78
CA VAL A 192 30.65 -24.41 14.99
C VAL A 192 31.57 -24.97 13.90
N CYS A 193 32.28 -24.11 13.18
CA CYS A 193 33.48 -24.50 12.43
C CYS A 193 34.66 -23.76 13.07
N SER A 194 35.51 -24.52 13.75
CA SER A 194 36.70 -24.05 14.44
C SER A 194 37.80 -23.69 13.45
N GLN A 195 38.40 -22.52 13.62
CA GLN A 195 39.80 -22.39 14.01
C GLN A 195 40.07 -21.01 14.61
#